data_AF-A0A5N6UV91-F1
#
_entry.id   AF-A0A5N6UV91-F1
#
_cell.length_a   1.000
_cell.length_b   1.000
_cell.length_c   1.000
_cell.angle_alpha   90.00
_cell.angle_beta   90.00
_cell.angle_gamma   90.00
#
_symmetry.space_group_name_H-M   'P 1'
#
loop_
_entity.id
_entity.type
_entity.pdbx_description
1 polymer ?
#
loop_
_entity_poly.entity_id
_entity_poly.type
_entity_poly.pdbx_seq_one_letter_code
_entity_poly.pdbx_strand_id
1 'polypeptide(L)'
;MTGGETYIKKGDGSAAKVEGPSLGHCVILQGGQVEHLAARAFGATERITTITSYCAAIPSLYDDSYISNVRPYCDLPELYTEWTNYRLEKMKQEIEHMQTTIIQHIDRDRDSFPLDEVSHFAEQQISYLKRTVRQMVDQTLCTDVRRHFDVREINAVGDIWARIRVHRQFKDLLPGVMAQTLTWGLVLPYLNDWEKTKCMIRSGNASLVYSQQRRFSWDHNRHEEYLFGDELLRQGLKEVLVAWLHRFDLVNLEKDS
;
A
#
# COMPACT_ATOMS: atom_id res chain seq x y z
N MET A 1 1.31 7.53 -33.25
CA MET A 1 1.49 7.96 -31.84
C MET A 1 2.97 8.20 -31.59
N THR A 2 3.31 9.37 -31.05
CA THR A 2 4.66 9.66 -30.51
C THR A 2 4.54 9.67 -28.99
N GLY A 3 5.46 9.06 -28.26
CA GLY A 3 5.27 8.83 -26.82
C GLY A 3 4.45 7.55 -26.54
N GLY A 4 3.92 7.43 -25.33
CA GLY A 4 3.13 6.26 -24.92
C GLY A 4 3.96 5.03 -24.53
N GLU A 5 5.29 5.16 -24.46
CA GLU A 5 6.16 4.05 -24.11
C GLU A 5 6.21 3.84 -22.60
N THR A 6 6.54 2.62 -22.19
CA THR A 6 6.78 2.31 -20.79
C THR A 6 8.26 2.55 -20.48
N TYR A 7 8.54 3.33 -19.46
CA TYR A 7 9.87 3.53 -18.92
C TYR A 7 10.00 2.71 -17.64
N ILE A 8 11.13 2.05 -17.45
CA ILE A 8 11.48 1.29 -16.25
C ILE A 8 12.68 1.97 -15.60
N LYS A 9 12.64 2.20 -14.28
CA LYS A 9 13.81 2.68 -13.55
C LYS A 9 14.77 1.54 -13.26
N LYS A 10 16.04 1.71 -13.62
CA LYS A 10 17.12 0.76 -13.36
C LYS A 10 17.69 0.95 -11.95
N GLY A 11 18.53 0.01 -11.51
CA GLY A 11 19.18 0.06 -10.20
C GLY A 11 20.11 1.25 -9.98
N ASP A 12 20.63 1.84 -11.06
CA ASP A 12 21.42 3.09 -11.04
C ASP A 12 20.55 4.36 -11.01
N GLY A 13 19.22 4.22 -10.99
CA GLY A 13 18.25 5.31 -11.04
C GLY A 13 17.95 5.84 -12.44
N SER A 14 18.66 5.40 -13.48
CA SER A 14 18.39 5.80 -14.86
C SER A 14 17.11 5.16 -15.41
N ALA A 15 16.46 5.81 -16.37
CA ALA A 15 15.28 5.26 -17.04
C ALA A 15 15.69 4.41 -18.26
N ALA A 16 15.14 3.21 -18.37
CA ALA A 16 15.18 2.34 -19.53
C ALA A 16 13.86 2.44 -20.29
N LYS A 17 13.88 2.81 -21.57
CA LYS A 17 12.71 2.76 -22.43
C LYS A 17 12.44 1.29 -22.83
N VAL A 18 11.22 0.83 -22.62
CA VAL A 18 10.73 -0.44 -23.17
C VAL A 18 10.21 -0.18 -24.57
N GLU A 19 10.67 -0.95 -25.55
CA GLU A 19 10.18 -0.84 -26.92
C GLU A 19 8.72 -1.30 -27.03
N GLY A 20 7.92 -0.56 -27.81
CA GLY A 20 6.59 -0.97 -28.25
C GLY A 20 5.45 -0.76 -27.24
N PRO A 21 4.52 0.13 -27.58
CA PRO A 21 3.09 -0.07 -27.31
C PRO A 21 2.33 -0.40 -28.61
N SER A 22 3.00 -0.92 -29.64
CA SER A 22 2.38 -1.29 -30.92
C SER A 22 1.51 -2.54 -30.77
N LEU A 23 0.54 -2.68 -31.67
CA LEU A 23 -0.33 -3.86 -31.71
C LEU A 23 0.52 -5.15 -31.76
N GLY A 24 0.13 -6.15 -30.98
CA GLY A 24 0.82 -7.43 -30.88
C GLY A 24 2.04 -7.45 -29.94
N HIS A 25 2.33 -6.37 -29.22
CA HIS A 25 3.41 -6.33 -28.24
C HIS A 25 2.90 -6.68 -26.83
N CYS A 26 3.72 -7.38 -26.06
CA CYS A 26 3.48 -7.69 -24.65
C CYS A 26 4.75 -7.35 -23.84
N VAL A 27 4.56 -6.79 -22.65
CA VAL A 27 5.63 -6.51 -21.69
C VAL A 27 5.28 -7.24 -20.40
N ILE A 28 6.20 -8.06 -19.92
CA ILE A 28 6.07 -8.77 -18.64
C ILE A 28 6.99 -8.07 -17.63
N LEU A 29 6.41 -7.63 -16.51
CA LEU A 29 7.13 -6.94 -15.43
C LEU A 29 6.89 -7.67 -14.10
N GLN A 30 7.89 -7.62 -13.22
CA GLN A 30 7.69 -8.03 -11.83
C GLN A 30 6.88 -6.96 -11.10
N GLY A 31 5.59 -7.24 -10.89
CA GLY A 31 4.66 -6.38 -10.17
C GLY A 31 5.18 -6.04 -8.77
N GLY A 32 4.92 -4.81 -8.31
CA GLY A 32 5.39 -4.34 -6.99
C GLY A 32 6.90 -4.10 -6.87
N GLN A 33 7.75 -4.68 -7.75
CA GLN A 33 9.21 -4.63 -7.63
C GLN A 33 9.90 -3.75 -8.69
N VAL A 34 9.28 -3.52 -9.87
CA VAL A 34 9.85 -2.67 -10.94
C VAL A 34 9.16 -1.30 -11.03
N GLU A 35 9.89 -0.20 -10.78
CA GLU A 35 9.30 1.15 -10.87
C GLU A 35 9.16 1.47 -12.36
N HIS A 36 7.95 1.80 -12.78
CA HIS A 36 7.68 2.07 -14.18
C HIS A 36 6.72 3.24 -14.36
N LEU A 37 6.81 3.85 -15.54
CA LEU A 37 6.00 4.99 -15.95
C LEU A 37 5.49 4.74 -17.36
N ALA A 38 4.17 4.79 -17.54
CA ALA A 38 3.59 4.91 -18.88
C ALA A 38 3.64 6.38 -19.31
N ALA A 39 4.50 6.69 -20.29
CA ALA A 39 4.65 8.05 -20.78
C ALA A 39 3.38 8.53 -21.51
N ARG A 40 3.17 9.84 -21.52
CA ARG A 40 2.05 10.43 -22.26
C ARG A 40 2.21 10.17 -23.76
N ALA A 41 1.09 9.83 -24.39
CA ALA A 41 0.98 9.66 -25.83
C ALA A 41 0.56 10.97 -26.50
N PHE A 42 1.13 11.27 -27.67
CA PHE A 42 0.80 12.42 -28.52
C PHE A 42 0.45 11.95 -29.93
N GLY A 43 -0.40 12.71 -30.62
CA GLY A 43 -0.81 12.42 -32.01
C GLY A 43 -1.62 11.13 -32.15
N ALA A 44 -2.35 10.73 -31.11
CA ALA A 44 -3.32 9.63 -31.13
C ALA A 44 -4.54 10.04 -30.31
N THR A 45 -5.73 9.61 -30.72
CA THR A 45 -6.97 9.86 -29.98
C THR A 45 -6.97 9.09 -28.66
N GLU A 46 -6.53 7.83 -28.70
CA GLU A 46 -6.54 6.92 -27.54
C GLU A 46 -5.31 6.01 -27.54
N ARG A 47 -4.94 5.54 -26.35
CA ARG A 47 -3.96 4.46 -26.13
C ARG A 47 -4.62 3.43 -25.24
N ILE A 48 -5.00 2.30 -25.81
CA ILE A 48 -5.64 1.20 -25.10
C ILE A 48 -4.59 0.15 -24.76
N THR A 49 -4.54 -0.26 -23.50
CA THR A 49 -3.66 -1.33 -23.01
C THR A 49 -4.43 -2.21 -22.03
N THR A 50 -4.25 -3.52 -22.12
CA THR A 50 -4.78 -4.47 -21.14
C THR A 50 -3.66 -4.93 -20.21
N ILE A 51 -3.93 -4.93 -18.91
CA ILE A 51 -2.97 -5.36 -17.88
C ILE A 51 -3.58 -6.57 -17.18
N THR A 52 -2.81 -7.66 -17.10
CA THR A 52 -3.18 -8.86 -16.35
C THR A 52 -2.07 -9.15 -15.35
N SER A 53 -2.42 -9.10 -14.06
CA SER A 53 -1.50 -9.46 -12.99
C SER A 53 -1.58 -10.96 -12.71
N TYR A 54 -0.42 -11.60 -12.59
CA TYR A 54 -0.32 -13.00 -12.20
C TYR A 54 0.31 -13.10 -10.81
N CYS A 55 -0.22 -13.99 -9.99
CA CYS A 55 0.37 -14.37 -8.71
C CYS A 55 0.85 -15.81 -8.79
N ALA A 56 1.91 -16.12 -8.05
CA ALA A 56 2.42 -17.48 -7.99
C ALA A 56 1.38 -18.42 -7.34
N ALA A 57 1.04 -19.50 -8.03
CA ALA A 57 0.14 -20.55 -7.55
C ALA A 57 0.90 -21.55 -6.64
N ILE A 58 1.65 -21.02 -5.67
CA ILE A 58 2.45 -21.80 -4.73
C ILE A 58 1.86 -21.61 -3.33
N PRO A 59 1.52 -22.69 -2.60
CA PRO A 59 1.11 -22.60 -1.19
C PRO A 59 2.23 -22.02 -0.33
N SER A 60 1.86 -21.35 0.76
CA SER A 60 2.76 -20.74 1.75
C SER A 60 3.66 -19.61 1.23
N LEU A 61 3.55 -19.25 -0.06
CA LEU A 61 4.20 -18.06 -0.58
C LEU A 61 3.35 -16.83 -0.25
N TYR A 62 3.96 -15.87 0.44
CA TYR A 62 3.30 -14.63 0.84
C TYR A 62 2.86 -13.81 -0.38
N ASP A 63 1.57 -13.49 -0.45
CA ASP A 63 1.00 -12.62 -1.49
C ASP A 63 1.05 -11.15 -1.04
N ASP A 64 1.97 -10.41 -1.65
CA ASP A 64 2.22 -8.98 -1.43
C ASP A 64 1.37 -8.05 -2.30
N SER A 65 0.38 -8.58 -3.04
CA SER A 65 -0.52 -7.81 -3.89
C SER A 65 -1.15 -6.61 -3.18
N TYR A 66 -1.39 -5.55 -3.95
CA TYR A 66 -2.05 -4.36 -3.47
C TYR A 66 -2.85 -3.63 -4.56
N ILE A 67 -3.88 -2.89 -4.13
CA ILE A 67 -4.83 -2.13 -4.95
C ILE A 67 -4.71 -0.61 -4.74
N SER A 68 -3.78 -0.15 -3.91
CA SER A 68 -3.65 1.29 -3.56
C SER A 68 -3.43 2.23 -4.75
N ASN A 69 -2.81 1.73 -5.83
CA ASN A 69 -2.56 2.47 -7.05
C ASN A 69 -3.78 2.54 -7.98
N VAL A 70 -4.69 1.56 -7.93
CA VAL A 70 -5.86 1.49 -8.81
C VAL A 70 -7.12 2.07 -8.16
N ARG A 71 -7.20 2.09 -6.81
CA ARG A 71 -8.33 2.65 -6.06
C ARG A 71 -8.80 4.02 -6.57
N PRO A 72 -7.95 5.02 -6.87
CA PRO A 72 -8.44 6.33 -7.32
C PRO A 72 -9.17 6.30 -8.67
N TYR A 73 -8.96 5.26 -9.49
CA TYR A 73 -9.46 5.15 -10.86
C TYR A 73 -10.65 4.21 -11.01
N CYS A 74 -10.88 3.33 -10.03
CA CYS A 74 -11.87 2.26 -10.12
C CYS A 74 -13.19 2.60 -9.42
N ASP A 75 -14.24 1.87 -9.81
CA ASP A 75 -15.44 1.72 -8.99
C ASP A 75 -15.10 0.90 -7.74
N LEU A 76 -15.32 1.48 -6.55
CA LEU A 76 -14.88 0.88 -5.29
C LEU A 76 -15.71 -0.35 -4.89
N PRO A 77 -17.05 -0.35 -5.02
CA PRO A 77 -17.86 -1.55 -4.79
C PRO A 77 -17.41 -2.74 -5.63
N GLU A 78 -17.19 -2.56 -6.93
CA GLU A 78 -16.69 -3.62 -7.82
C GLU A 78 -15.29 -4.07 -7.41
N LEU A 79 -14.33 -3.13 -7.31
CA LEU A 79 -12.94 -3.42 -6.96
C LEU A 79 -12.83 -4.16 -5.62
N TYR A 80 -13.57 -3.74 -4.60
CA TYR A 80 -13.53 -4.34 -3.27
C TYR A 80 -14.16 -5.73 -3.23
N THR A 81 -15.19 -5.97 -4.05
CA THR A 81 -15.80 -7.29 -4.20
C THR A 81 -14.80 -8.26 -4.82
N GLU A 82 -14.17 -7.87 -5.93
CA GLU A 82 -13.15 -8.69 -6.61
C GLU A 82 -11.93 -8.94 -5.71
N TRP A 83 -11.41 -7.89 -5.08
CA TRP A 83 -10.28 -7.97 -4.15
C TRP A 83 -10.57 -8.92 -2.99
N THR A 84 -11.73 -8.79 -2.36
CA THR A 84 -12.08 -9.62 -1.20
C THR A 84 -12.23 -11.09 -1.62
N ASN A 85 -12.93 -11.37 -2.72
CA ASN A 85 -13.11 -12.74 -3.21
C ASN A 85 -11.77 -13.39 -3.57
N TYR A 86 -10.91 -12.68 -4.29
CA TYR A 86 -9.56 -13.15 -4.61
C TYR A 86 -8.77 -13.49 -3.32
N ARG A 87 -8.76 -12.57 -2.35
CA ARG A 87 -7.96 -12.74 -1.13
C ARG A 87 -8.48 -13.88 -0.26
N LEU A 88 -9.80 -14.09 -0.21
CA LEU A 88 -10.42 -15.18 0.53
C LEU A 88 -10.18 -16.55 -0.13
N GLU A 89 -10.23 -16.65 -1.47
CA GLU A 89 -9.94 -17.91 -2.14
C GLU A 89 -8.47 -18.33 -1.94
N LYS A 90 -7.54 -17.37 -1.97
CA LYS A 90 -6.14 -17.66 -1.63
C LYS A 90 -5.99 -18.11 -0.18
N MET A 91 -6.67 -17.45 0.77
CA MET A 91 -6.68 -17.88 2.17
C MET A 91 -7.22 -19.31 2.35
N LYS A 92 -8.28 -19.67 1.62
CA LYS A 92 -8.84 -21.02 1.64
C LYS A 92 -7.80 -22.06 1.21
N GLN A 93 -7.05 -21.79 0.14
CA GLN A 93 -5.96 -22.67 -0.31
C GLN A 93 -4.86 -22.83 0.76
N GLU A 94 -4.51 -21.75 1.46
CA GLU A 94 -3.54 -21.80 2.56
C GLU A 94 -4.06 -22.60 3.76
N ILE A 95 -5.35 -22.48 4.09
CA ILE A 95 -6.00 -23.28 5.13
C ILE A 95 -5.98 -24.76 4.76
N GLU A 96 -6.37 -25.12 3.55
CA GLU A 96 -6.36 -26.50 3.04
C GLU A 96 -4.94 -27.10 3.07
N HIS A 97 -3.93 -26.30 2.72
CA HIS A 97 -2.53 -26.69 2.79
C HIS A 97 -2.07 -26.95 4.24
N MET A 98 -2.39 -26.06 5.18
CA MET A 98 -2.04 -26.24 6.58
C MET A 98 -2.74 -27.46 7.20
N GLN A 99 -4.02 -27.68 6.88
CA GLN A 99 -4.75 -28.87 7.33
C GLN A 99 -4.06 -30.17 6.86
N THR A 100 -3.66 -30.21 5.60
CA THR A 100 -2.91 -31.34 5.02
C THR A 100 -1.59 -31.54 5.76
N THR A 101 -0.87 -30.46 6.05
CA THR A 101 0.42 -30.49 6.76
C THR A 101 0.29 -31.02 8.19
N ILE A 102 -0.78 -30.67 8.91
CA ILE A 102 -1.07 -31.19 10.26
C ILE A 102 -1.36 -32.70 10.21
N ILE A 103 -2.18 -33.16 9.27
CA ILE A 103 -2.52 -34.58 9.12
C ILE A 103 -1.24 -35.39 8.84
N GLN A 104 -0.41 -34.91 7.91
CA GLN A 104 0.86 -35.58 7.57
C GLN A 104 1.85 -35.65 8.75
N HIS A 105 1.82 -34.69 9.67
CA HIS A 105 2.62 -34.74 10.89
C HIS A 105 2.16 -35.87 11.82
N ILE A 106 0.86 -35.99 12.08
CA ILE A 106 0.28 -37.04 12.93
C ILE A 106 0.55 -38.44 12.35
N ASP A 107 0.50 -38.58 11.02
CA ASP A 107 0.82 -39.85 10.35
C ASP A 107 2.28 -40.29 10.55
N ARG A 108 3.20 -39.34 10.73
CA ARG A 108 4.64 -39.61 10.95
C ARG A 108 4.97 -39.84 12.43
N ASP A 109 4.36 -39.05 13.31
CA ASP A 109 4.54 -39.15 14.76
C ASP A 109 3.23 -38.75 15.46
N ARG A 110 2.52 -39.78 15.95
CA ARG A 110 1.18 -39.65 16.55
C ARG A 110 1.13 -38.83 17.82
N ASP A 111 2.26 -38.69 18.51
CA ASP A 111 2.36 -37.95 19.77
C ASP A 111 2.92 -36.52 19.56
N SER A 112 3.24 -36.15 18.32
CA SER A 112 3.75 -34.82 17.95
C SER A 112 2.67 -33.93 17.32
N PHE A 113 2.77 -32.63 17.57
CA PHE A 113 1.94 -31.61 16.93
C PHE A 113 2.84 -30.46 16.43
N PRO A 114 2.69 -30.00 15.18
CA PRO A 114 3.54 -28.95 14.61
C PRO A 114 3.13 -27.55 15.10
N LEU A 115 3.27 -27.30 16.41
CA LEU A 115 2.83 -26.05 17.05
C LEU A 115 3.48 -24.81 16.44
N ASP A 116 4.78 -24.88 16.10
CA ASP A 116 5.51 -23.76 15.53
C ASP A 116 5.00 -23.39 14.13
N GLU A 117 4.70 -24.39 13.30
CA GLU A 117 4.15 -24.18 11.95
C GLU A 117 2.74 -23.59 12.01
N VAL A 118 1.90 -24.09 12.92
CA VAL A 118 0.53 -23.58 13.12
C VAL A 118 0.56 -22.15 13.66
N SER A 119 1.46 -21.86 14.60
CA SER A 119 1.66 -20.50 15.13
C SER A 119 2.09 -19.55 14.01
N HIS A 120 3.07 -19.95 13.19
CA HIS A 120 3.54 -19.15 12.07
C HIS A 120 2.44 -18.90 11.03
N PHE A 121 1.70 -19.95 10.66
CA PHE A 121 0.56 -19.86 9.76
C PHE A 121 -0.49 -18.86 10.29
N ALA A 122 -0.86 -18.95 11.56
CA ALA A 122 -1.85 -18.06 12.16
C ALA A 122 -1.39 -16.60 12.11
N GLU A 123 -0.13 -16.30 12.44
CA GLU A 123 0.42 -14.96 12.34
C GLU A 123 0.41 -14.43 10.89
N GLN A 124 0.78 -15.27 9.93
CA GLN A 124 0.71 -14.93 8.51
C GLN A 124 -0.73 -14.61 8.08
N GLN A 125 -1.72 -15.42 8.46
CA GLN A 125 -3.12 -15.18 8.09
C GLN A 125 -3.70 -13.92 8.75
N ILE A 126 -3.34 -13.64 10.01
CA ILE A 126 -3.73 -12.39 10.70
C ILE A 126 -3.16 -11.18 9.97
N SER A 127 -1.87 -11.22 9.64
CA SER A 127 -1.19 -10.16 8.90
C SER A 127 -1.81 -9.96 7.51
N TYR A 128 -2.10 -11.07 6.83
CA TYR A 128 -2.70 -11.10 5.50
C TYR A 128 -4.10 -10.46 5.48
N LEU A 129 -5.00 -10.85 6.39
CA LEU A 129 -6.34 -10.26 6.50
C LEU A 129 -6.30 -8.80 6.89
N LYS A 130 -5.42 -8.45 7.83
CA LYS A 130 -5.22 -7.07 8.22
C LYS A 130 -4.79 -6.23 7.02
N ARG A 131 -3.83 -6.70 6.23
CA ARG A 131 -3.43 -6.03 4.99
C ARG A 131 -4.60 -5.93 4.01
N THR A 132 -5.37 -7.00 3.82
CA THR A 132 -6.53 -7.03 2.91
C THR A 132 -7.52 -5.90 3.23
N VAL A 133 -7.97 -5.80 4.49
CA VAL A 133 -8.96 -4.78 4.87
C VAL A 133 -8.36 -3.37 4.91
N ARG A 134 -7.07 -3.22 5.25
CA ARG A 134 -6.40 -1.90 5.25
C ARG A 134 -6.28 -1.31 3.86
N GLN A 135 -6.37 -2.12 2.82
CA GLN A 135 -6.40 -1.61 1.46
C GLN A 135 -7.79 -1.14 1.02
N MET A 136 -8.83 -1.42 1.80
CA MET A 136 -10.21 -1.03 1.51
C MET A 136 -10.56 0.22 2.32
N VAL A 137 -10.28 1.39 1.73
CA VAL A 137 -10.59 2.69 2.34
C VAL A 137 -12.11 2.93 2.28
N ASP A 138 -12.64 3.55 3.33
CA ASP A 138 -14.06 3.91 3.42
C ASP A 138 -14.55 4.65 2.16
N GLN A 139 -15.67 4.18 1.60
CA GLN A 139 -16.18 4.69 0.33
C GLN A 139 -16.67 6.14 0.43
N THR A 140 -17.22 6.54 1.58
CA THR A 140 -17.70 7.91 1.79
C THR A 140 -16.52 8.88 1.87
N LEU A 141 -15.43 8.48 2.55
CA LEU A 141 -14.18 9.23 2.58
C LEU A 141 -13.58 9.35 1.18
N CYS A 142 -13.47 8.25 0.43
CA CYS A 142 -12.94 8.31 -0.94
C CYS A 142 -13.80 9.19 -1.86
N THR A 143 -15.13 9.14 -1.73
CA THR A 143 -16.04 9.99 -2.51
C THR A 143 -15.85 11.46 -2.15
N ASP A 144 -15.71 11.79 -0.88
CA ASP A 144 -15.48 13.15 -0.41
C ASP A 144 -14.12 13.70 -0.90
N VAL A 145 -13.06 12.90 -0.82
CA VAL A 145 -11.74 13.26 -1.35
C VAL A 145 -11.81 13.54 -2.85
N ARG A 146 -12.47 12.68 -3.63
CA ARG A 146 -12.63 12.85 -5.09
C ARG A 146 -13.47 14.07 -5.48
N ARG A 147 -14.24 14.66 -4.55
CA ARG A 147 -14.97 15.93 -4.80
C ARG A 147 -14.06 17.16 -4.69
N HIS A 148 -12.98 17.06 -3.91
CA HIS A 148 -12.11 18.19 -3.60
C HIS A 148 -10.75 18.11 -4.31
N PHE A 149 -10.31 16.89 -4.65
CA PHE A 149 -8.98 16.63 -5.19
C PHE A 149 -9.07 15.74 -6.43
N ASP A 150 -8.29 16.10 -7.46
CA ASP A 150 -8.12 15.25 -8.62
C ASP A 150 -7.19 14.06 -8.32
N VAL A 151 -7.16 13.08 -9.22
CA VAL A 151 -6.35 11.87 -9.02
C VAL A 151 -4.84 12.15 -9.02
N ARG A 152 -4.38 13.23 -9.67
CA ARG A 152 -2.96 13.61 -9.66
C ARG A 152 -2.59 14.18 -8.30
N GLU A 153 -3.42 15.04 -7.73
CA GLU A 153 -3.24 15.60 -6.38
C GLU A 153 -3.21 14.48 -5.33
N ILE A 154 -4.15 13.52 -5.42
CA ILE A 154 -4.15 12.34 -4.54
C ILE A 154 -2.85 11.55 -4.68
N ASN A 155 -2.35 11.36 -5.90
CA ASN A 155 -1.12 10.62 -6.12
C ASN A 155 0.15 11.37 -5.67
N ALA A 156 0.12 12.70 -5.69
CA ALA A 156 1.21 13.59 -5.28
C ALA A 156 1.25 13.85 -3.76
N VAL A 157 0.29 13.32 -2.99
CA VAL A 157 0.20 13.57 -1.54
C VAL A 157 1.48 13.21 -0.76
N GLY A 158 2.26 12.23 -1.25
CA GLY A 158 3.56 11.91 -0.64
C GLY A 158 4.53 13.08 -0.68
N ASP A 159 4.58 13.81 -1.79
CA ASP A 159 5.43 14.98 -1.95
C ASP A 159 4.92 16.17 -1.12
N ILE A 160 3.59 16.34 -1.07
CA ILE A 160 2.93 17.35 -0.22
C ILE A 160 3.26 17.09 1.25
N TRP A 161 3.12 15.85 1.70
CA TRP A 161 3.45 15.45 3.06
C TRP A 161 4.92 15.69 3.40
N ALA A 162 5.84 15.36 2.48
CA ALA A 162 7.26 15.62 2.69
C ALA A 162 7.56 17.11 2.94
N ARG A 163 6.84 18.03 2.26
CA ARG A 163 6.94 19.48 2.50
C ARG A 163 6.32 19.90 3.84
N ILE A 164 5.10 19.45 4.14
CA ILE A 164 4.40 19.79 5.38
C ILE A 164 5.19 19.33 6.61
N ARG A 165 5.74 18.11 6.57
CA ARG A 165 6.48 17.50 7.67
C ARG A 165 7.69 18.33 8.12
N VAL A 166 8.35 19.03 7.19
CA VAL A 166 9.51 19.89 7.49
C VAL A 166 9.12 21.35 7.75
N HIS A 167 7.85 21.72 7.59
CA HIS A 167 7.37 23.08 7.80
C HIS A 167 7.44 23.46 9.29
N ARG A 168 7.92 24.66 9.58
CA ARG A 168 8.22 25.09 10.97
C ARG A 168 6.98 25.09 11.86
N GLN A 169 5.85 25.59 11.35
CA GLN A 169 4.60 25.71 12.10
C GLN A 169 3.91 24.35 12.32
N PHE A 170 4.24 23.33 11.53
CA PHE A 170 3.55 22.05 11.62
C PHE A 170 3.77 21.37 12.98
N LYS A 171 4.96 21.50 13.57
CA LYS A 171 5.27 20.95 14.89
C LYS A 171 4.39 21.53 16.00
N ASP A 172 4.07 22.82 15.91
CA ASP A 172 3.24 23.51 16.91
C ASP A 172 1.76 23.12 16.77
N LEU A 173 1.30 22.86 15.54
CA LEU A 173 -0.07 22.44 15.25
C LEU A 173 -0.32 20.96 15.56
N LEU A 174 0.71 20.12 15.44
CA LEU A 174 0.60 18.66 15.50
C LEU A 174 -0.14 18.14 16.75
N PRO A 175 0.12 18.61 18.00
CA PRO A 175 -0.62 18.13 19.16
C PRO A 175 -2.13 18.36 19.06
N GLY A 176 -2.54 19.54 18.59
CA GLY A 176 -3.96 19.90 18.40
C GLY A 176 -4.61 19.09 17.29
N VAL A 177 -3.90 18.90 16.17
CA VAL A 177 -4.33 18.04 15.06
C VAL A 177 -4.52 16.60 15.53
N MET A 178 -3.56 16.05 16.27
CA MET A 178 -3.63 14.67 16.75
C MET A 178 -4.75 14.45 17.77
N ALA A 179 -4.99 15.40 18.68
CA ALA A 179 -6.11 15.34 19.62
C ALA A 179 -7.46 15.25 18.91
N GLN A 180 -7.65 16.01 17.82
CA GLN A 180 -8.85 15.93 16.98
C GLN A 180 -8.87 14.70 16.08
N THR A 181 -7.71 14.18 15.68
CA THR A 181 -7.62 12.95 14.87
C THR A 181 -8.12 11.74 15.67
N LEU A 182 -7.88 11.69 16.98
CA LEU A 182 -8.38 10.62 17.86
C LEU A 182 -9.92 10.56 17.95
N THR A 183 -10.62 11.65 17.66
CA THR A 183 -12.09 11.67 17.64
C THR A 183 -12.67 11.30 16.27
N TRP A 184 -11.81 11.14 15.26
CA TRP A 184 -12.22 10.78 13.92
C TRP A 184 -12.28 9.26 13.74
N GLY A 185 -13.47 8.70 13.96
CA GLY A 185 -13.72 7.25 13.97
C GLY A 185 -13.20 6.49 12.74
N LEU A 186 -13.26 7.10 11.55
CA LEU A 186 -12.81 6.48 10.29
C LEU A 186 -11.31 6.15 10.26
N VAL A 187 -10.49 6.85 11.06
CA VAL A 187 -9.03 6.66 11.05
C VAL A 187 -8.48 5.95 12.28
N LEU A 188 -9.33 5.66 13.28
CA LEU A 188 -8.96 4.88 14.47
C LEU A 188 -8.20 3.58 14.15
N PRO A 189 -8.59 2.80 13.13
CA PRO A 189 -7.87 1.57 12.83
C PRO A 189 -6.42 1.83 12.37
N TYR A 190 -6.18 2.95 11.68
CA TYR A 190 -4.84 3.36 11.23
C TYR A 190 -4.01 3.95 12.36
N LEU A 191 -4.65 4.65 13.31
CA LEU A 191 -3.99 5.13 14.53
C LEU A 191 -3.43 3.98 15.38
N ASN A 192 -4.21 2.90 15.53
CA ASN A 192 -3.73 1.69 16.22
C ASN A 192 -2.52 1.07 15.52
N ASP A 193 -2.50 1.09 14.19
CA ASP A 193 -1.36 0.59 13.41
C ASP A 193 -0.13 1.48 13.56
N TRP A 194 -0.33 2.79 13.60
CA TRP A 194 0.71 3.77 13.85
C TRP A 194 1.36 3.57 15.23
N GLU A 195 0.58 3.42 16.29
CA GLU A 195 1.11 3.15 17.64
C GLU A 195 1.90 1.85 17.70
N LYS A 196 1.37 0.78 17.07
CA LYS A 196 2.08 -0.50 16.97
C LYS A 196 3.41 -0.34 16.24
N THR A 197 3.43 0.42 15.14
CA THR A 197 4.64 0.68 14.35
C THR A 197 5.65 1.53 15.12
N LYS A 198 5.23 2.57 15.84
CA LYS A 198 6.11 3.34 16.74
C LYS A 198 6.73 2.46 17.81
N CYS A 199 5.96 1.55 18.40
CA CYS A 199 6.47 0.59 19.37
C CYS A 199 7.57 -0.29 18.76
N MET A 200 7.33 -0.87 17.57
CA MET A 200 8.33 -1.68 16.86
C MET A 200 9.61 -0.90 16.56
N ILE A 201 9.50 0.36 16.11
CA ILE A 201 10.66 1.23 15.84
C ILE A 201 11.45 1.48 17.13
N ARG A 202 10.78 1.85 18.24
CA ARG A 202 11.42 2.12 19.54
C ARG A 202 12.10 0.89 20.13
N SER A 203 11.57 -0.30 19.87
CA SER A 203 12.15 -1.57 20.31
C SER A 203 13.29 -2.08 19.41
N GLY A 204 13.75 -1.31 18.41
CA GLY A 204 14.83 -1.72 17.51
C GLY A 204 14.41 -2.66 16.38
N ASN A 205 13.11 -2.91 16.21
CA ASN A 205 12.54 -3.80 15.20
C ASN A 205 12.08 -3.04 13.94
N ALA A 206 12.65 -1.86 13.66
CA ALA A 206 12.29 -1.03 12.51
C ALA A 206 12.49 -1.76 11.16
N SER A 207 13.46 -2.67 11.07
CA SER A 207 13.73 -3.47 9.86
C SER A 207 12.60 -4.44 9.49
N LEU A 208 11.73 -4.78 10.44
CA LEU A 208 10.56 -5.64 10.24
C LEU A 208 9.33 -4.86 9.74
N VAL A 209 9.44 -3.54 9.64
CA VAL A 209 8.35 -2.66 9.19
C VAL A 209 8.35 -2.60 7.66
N TYR A 210 7.53 -3.46 7.04
CA TYR A 210 7.35 -3.47 5.59
C TYR A 210 6.43 -2.34 5.11
N SER A 211 6.65 -1.81 3.91
CA SER A 211 5.72 -0.88 3.24
C SER A 211 4.92 -1.58 2.16
N GLN A 212 3.73 -1.05 1.87
CA GLN A 212 2.87 -1.60 0.83
C GLN A 212 3.37 -1.29 -0.59
N GLN A 213 4.14 -0.22 -0.79
CA GLN A 213 4.43 0.30 -2.13
C GLN A 213 5.88 0.09 -2.61
N ARG A 214 6.80 -0.40 -1.75
CA ARG A 214 8.25 -0.73 -1.92
C ARG A 214 9.04 -0.38 -0.65
N ARG A 215 10.37 -0.55 -0.65
CA ARG A 215 11.29 -0.18 0.45
C ARG A 215 10.94 1.18 1.04
N PHE A 216 10.27 1.15 2.19
CA PHE A 216 10.19 2.28 3.08
C PHE A 216 11.58 2.47 3.67
N SER A 217 12.35 3.38 3.10
CA SER A 217 13.63 3.80 3.65
C SER A 217 13.36 4.84 4.73
N TRP A 218 13.00 4.38 5.92
CA TRP A 218 13.12 5.25 7.08
C TRP A 218 14.57 5.25 7.52
N ASP A 219 15.17 6.42 7.54
CA ASP A 219 16.55 6.61 7.95
C ASP A 219 16.67 6.20 9.43
N HIS A 220 17.30 5.06 9.68
CA HIS A 220 17.46 4.50 11.02
C HIS A 220 18.28 5.43 11.93
N ASN A 221 19.02 6.37 11.34
CA ASN A 221 19.88 7.33 12.05
C ASN A 221 19.20 8.69 12.25
N ARG A 222 18.01 8.93 11.67
CA ARG A 222 17.24 10.13 11.99
C ARG A 222 16.34 9.85 13.18
N HIS A 223 16.72 10.40 14.31
CA HIS A 223 15.85 10.59 15.49
C HIS A 223 14.68 11.57 15.22
N GLU A 224 14.12 11.58 14.01
CA GLU A 224 12.90 12.31 13.69
C GLU A 224 11.69 11.45 14.08
N GLU A 225 10.68 12.04 14.72
CA GLU A 225 9.49 11.31 15.15
C GLU A 225 8.78 10.66 13.95
N TYR A 226 8.48 9.35 14.02
CA TYR A 226 7.64 8.66 13.05
C TYR A 226 6.19 9.12 13.23
N LEU A 227 5.68 9.92 12.30
CA LEU A 227 4.40 10.61 12.41
C LEU A 227 3.26 9.84 11.75
N PHE A 228 2.02 10.24 12.05
CA PHE A 228 0.84 9.58 11.51
C PHE A 228 0.78 9.62 9.98
N GLY A 229 1.17 10.74 9.35
CA GLY A 229 1.24 10.82 7.89
C GLY A 229 2.26 9.86 7.28
N ASP A 230 3.37 9.57 7.97
CA ASP A 230 4.37 8.59 7.54
C ASP A 230 3.76 7.18 7.52
N GLU A 231 2.93 6.85 8.52
CA GLU A 231 2.20 5.59 8.58
C GLU A 231 1.18 5.44 7.46
N LEU A 232 0.41 6.49 7.17
CA LEU A 232 -0.55 6.46 6.06
C LEU A 232 0.15 6.23 4.72
N LEU A 233 1.28 6.89 4.47
CA LEU A 233 2.08 6.64 3.26
C LEU A 233 2.66 5.23 3.21
N ARG A 234 3.22 4.74 4.32
CA ARG A 234 3.75 3.36 4.43
C ARG A 234 2.68 2.33 4.07
N GLN A 235 1.44 2.57 4.49
CA GLN A 235 0.29 1.74 4.19
C GLN A 235 -0.36 2.02 2.81
N GLY A 236 0.18 2.94 2.00
CA GLY A 236 -0.39 3.29 0.70
C GLY A 236 -1.78 3.92 0.79
N LEU A 237 -2.11 4.60 1.90
CA LEU A 237 -3.41 5.21 2.19
C LEU A 237 -3.45 6.67 1.75
N LYS A 238 -3.23 6.91 0.46
CA LYS A 238 -3.13 8.27 -0.10
C LYS A 238 -4.39 9.09 0.14
N GLU A 239 -5.55 8.47 -0.05
CA GLU A 239 -6.87 9.09 0.12
C GLU A 239 -7.10 9.51 1.58
N VAL A 240 -6.72 8.65 2.53
CA VAL A 240 -6.82 8.95 3.97
C VAL A 240 -5.88 10.09 4.35
N LEU A 241 -4.66 10.10 3.78
CA LEU A 241 -3.70 11.16 4.04
C LEU A 241 -4.19 12.51 3.50
N VAL A 242 -4.66 12.56 2.25
CA VAL A 242 -5.24 13.79 1.69
C VAL A 242 -6.43 14.26 2.53
N ALA A 243 -7.34 13.36 2.89
CA ALA A 243 -8.48 13.70 3.74
C ALA A 243 -8.05 14.26 5.09
N TRP A 244 -7.03 13.66 5.71
CA TRP A 244 -6.47 14.12 6.98
C TRP A 244 -5.84 15.51 6.86
N LEU A 245 -5.01 15.74 5.84
CA LEU A 245 -4.39 17.04 5.58
C LEU A 245 -5.44 18.11 5.29
N HIS A 246 -6.45 17.81 4.47
CA HIS A 246 -7.53 18.73 4.12
C HIS A 246 -8.39 19.09 5.33
N ARG A 247 -8.79 18.08 6.12
CA ARG A 247 -9.65 18.27 7.31
C ARG A 247 -9.06 19.25 8.33
N PHE A 248 -7.73 19.25 8.46
CA PHE A 248 -7.02 20.07 9.43
C PHE A 248 -6.31 21.28 8.79
N ASP A 249 -6.69 21.65 7.57
CA ASP A 249 -6.17 22.81 6.84
C ASP A 249 -4.64 22.80 6.64
N LEU A 250 -4.04 21.62 6.66
CA LEU A 250 -2.58 21.44 6.53
C LEU A 250 -2.10 21.58 5.09
N VAL A 251 -2.99 21.40 4.11
CA VAL A 251 -2.68 21.56 2.67
C VAL A 251 -2.26 23.00 2.36
N ASN A 252 -2.79 24.00 3.08
CA ASN A 252 -2.47 25.40 2.83
C ASN A 252 -1.10 25.83 3.39
N LEU A 253 -0.55 25.10 4.38
CA LEU A 253 0.82 25.34 4.87
C LEU A 253 1.88 25.15 3.77
N GLU A 254 1.56 24.38 2.73
CA GLU A 254 2.40 24.25 1.54
C GLU A 254 2.53 25.56 0.76
N LYS A 255 1.46 26.36 0.69
CA LYS A 255 1.39 27.56 -0.16
C LYS A 255 2.14 28.76 0.43
N ASP A 256 2.42 28.69 1.73
CA ASP A 256 3.14 29.73 2.49
C ASP A 256 4.65 29.46 2.60
N SER A 257 5.16 28.42 1.92
CA SER A 257 6.57 27.98 1.90
C SER A 257 7.35 28.44 0.67
#